data_AF-A0A1G6C203-F1
#
_entry.id   AF-A0A1G6C203-F1
#
_cell.length_a   1.000
_cell.length_b   1.000
_cell.length_c   1.000
_cell.angle_alpha   90.00
_cell.angle_beta   90.00
_cell.angle_gamma   90.00
#
_symmetry.space_group_name_H-M   'P 1'
#
loop_
_entity.id
_entity.type
_entity.pdbx_description
1 polymer ?
#
loop_
_entity_poly.entity_id
_entity_poly.type
_entity_poly.pdbx_seq_one_letter_code
_entity_poly.pdbx_strand_id
1 'polypeptide(L)' 'MSPLQQSPIRACPTCGKMVHIQEERHTLFHCRNFLLKQLYQEINPTKRQKLSEKVDILNARLSLKGQNLLDT' A
#
# COMPACT_ATOMS: atom_id res chain seq x y z
N MET A 1 27.36 1.79 25.91
CA MET A 1 26.61 0.82 25.08
C MET A 1 25.36 1.53 24.58
N SER A 2 25.34 1.92 23.31
CA SER A 2 24.13 2.50 22.70
C SER A 2 23.07 1.40 22.61
N PRO A 3 21.84 1.59 23.11
CA PRO A 3 20.81 0.59 22.95
C PRO A 3 20.54 0.42 21.45
N LEU A 4 20.51 -0.83 20.99
CA LEU A 4 20.05 -1.20 19.65
C LEU A 4 18.63 -0.63 19.50
N GLN A 5 18.51 0.53 18.86
CA GLN A 5 17.22 1.07 18.44
C GLN A 5 16.59 0.01 17.54
N GLN A 6 15.60 -0.71 18.05
CA GLN A 6 14.73 -1.54 17.22
C GLN A 6 14.10 -0.59 16.20
N SER A 7 14.53 -0.68 14.95
CA SER A 7 13.94 0.08 13.86
C SER A 7 12.44 -0.23 13.84
N PRO A 8 11.55 0.77 14.04
CA PRO A 8 10.12 0.52 14.15
C PRO A 8 9.51 0.30 12.76
N ILE A 9 10.00 -0.71 12.05
CA ILE A 9 9.42 -1.20 10.80
C ILE A 9 8.18 -2.01 11.17
N ARG A 10 7.01 -1.57 10.71
CA ARG A 10 5.75 -2.31 10.88
C ARG A 10 5.04 -2.46 9.55
N ALA A 11 4.27 -3.54 9.42
CA ALA A 11 3.38 -3.71 8.28
C ALA A 11 2.24 -2.69 8.35
N CYS A 12 1.97 -2.00 7.25
CA CYS A 12 0.81 -1.14 7.11
C CYS A 12 -0.46 -2.01 7.22
N PRO A 13 -1.40 -1.69 8.11
CA PRO A 13 -2.62 -2.49 8.28
C PRO A 13 -3.53 -2.45 7.04
N THR A 14 -3.35 -1.45 6.18
CA THR A 14 -4.18 -1.25 4.98
C THR A 14 -3.66 -2.03 3.77
N CYS A 15 -2.37 -1.88 3.44
CA CYS A 15 -1.78 -2.44 2.22
C CYS A 15 -0.75 -3.55 2.48
N GLY A 16 -0.35 -3.79 3.73
CA GLY A 16 0.65 -4.79 4.11
C GLY A 16 2.10 -4.40 3.81
N LYS A 17 2.37 -3.23 3.21
CA LYS A 17 3.73 -2.73 2.98
C LYS A 17 4.46 -2.59 4.31
N MET A 18 5.72 -3.04 4.37
CA MET A 18 6.61 -2.75 5.50
C MET A 18 7.02 -1.28 5.45
N VAL A 19 6.73 -0.52 6.51
CA VAL A 19 6.93 0.92 6.61
C VAL A 19 7.77 1.23 7.85
N HIS A 20 8.80 2.05 7.69
CA HIS A 20 9.56 2.59 8.82
C HIS A 20 8.82 3.80 9.40
N ILE A 21 8.15 3.63 10.54
CA ILE A 21 7.17 4.63 11.06
C ILE A 21 7.81 6.00 11.34
N GLN A 22 9.10 6.01 11.69
CA GLN A 22 9.83 7.25 12.02
C GLN A 22 10.36 7.99 10.78
N GLU A 23 10.49 7.30 9.65
CA GLU A 23 11.19 7.84 8.47
C GLU A 23 10.26 8.00 7.26
N GLU A 24 9.19 7.21 7.18
CA GLU A 24 8.26 7.22 6.05
C GLU A 24 6.86 7.67 6.48
N ARG A 25 6.37 8.76 5.89
CA ARG A 25 4.95 9.14 5.98
C ARG A 25 4.13 8.29 5.01
N HIS A 26 3.66 7.13 5.47
CA HIS A 26 2.85 6.23 4.65
C HIS A 26 1.35 6.61 4.69
N THR A 27 0.82 7.16 3.59
CA THR A 27 -0.56 7.63 3.47
C THR A 27 -1.45 6.62 2.76
N LEU A 28 -2.76 6.87 2.71
CA LEU A 28 -3.70 6.06 1.92
C LEU A 28 -3.40 6.11 0.41
N PHE A 29 -2.82 7.22 -0.08
CA PHE A 29 -2.35 7.31 -1.46
C PHE A 29 -1.17 6.34 -1.71
N HIS A 30 -0.22 6.27 -0.77
CA HIS A 30 0.87 5.29 -0.84
C HIS A 30 0.36 3.85 -0.77
N CYS A 31 -0.65 3.58 0.07
CA CYS A 31 -1.32 2.27 0.14
C CYS A 31 -1.94 1.89 -1.21
N ARG A 32 -2.66 2.83 -1.83
CA ARG A 32 -3.30 2.64 -3.14
C ARG A 32 -2.26 2.34 -4.21
N ASN A 33 -1.22 3.15 -4.30
CA ASN A 33 -0.14 2.96 -5.28
C ASN A 33 0.60 1.63 -5.08
N PHE A 34 0.84 1.23 -3.84
CA PHE A 34 1.44 -0.07 -3.53
C PHE A 34 0.58 -1.23 -4.05
N LEU A 35 -0.73 -1.21 -3.75
CA LEU A 35 -1.67 -2.25 -4.20
C LEU A 35 -1.84 -2.25 -5.73
N LEU A 36 -1.83 -1.09 -6.38
CA LEU A 36 -1.86 -0.99 -7.85
C LEU A 36 -0.61 -1.59 -8.50
N LYS A 37 0.58 -1.33 -7.94
CA LYS A 37 1.82 -1.96 -8.40
C LYS A 37 1.74 -3.48 -8.29
N GLN A 38 1.23 -4.00 -7.17
CA GLN A 38 1.01 -5.44 -7.00
C GLN A 38 -0.02 -5.98 -7.99
N LEU A 39 -1.13 -5.27 -8.20
CA LEU A 39 -2.18 -5.64 -9.15
C LEU A 39 -1.64 -5.83 -10.57
N TYR A 40 -0.77 -4.92 -11.03
CA TYR A 40 -0.19 -4.98 -12.36
C TYR A 40 0.87 -6.06 -12.53
N GLN A 41 1.51 -6.49 -11.44
CA GLN A 41 2.52 -7.55 -11.44
C GLN A 41 1.94 -8.93 -11.16
N GLU A 42 0.70 -9.03 -10.65
CA GLU A 42 0.07 -10.29 -10.29
C GLU A 42 -0.48 -11.03 -11.51
N ILE A 43 -0.01 -12.27 -11.69
CA ILE A 43 -0.37 -13.14 -12.80
C ILE A 43 -1.59 -14.00 -12.43
N ASN A 44 -1.74 -14.36 -11.15
CA ASN A 44 -2.84 -15.20 -10.71
C ASN A 44 -4.18 -14.42 -10.74
N PRO A 45 -5.19 -14.89 -11.51
CA PRO A 45 -6.43 -14.14 -11.70
C PRO A 45 -7.22 -13.94 -10.40
N THR A 46 -7.24 -14.95 -9.52
CA THR A 46 -7.95 -14.88 -8.23
C THR A 46 -7.29 -13.88 -7.29
N LYS A 47 -5.95 -13.87 -7.22
CA LYS A 47 -5.23 -12.87 -6.40
C LYS A 47 -5.37 -11.47 -6.98
N ARG A 48 -5.32 -11.35 -8.31
CA ARG A 48 -5.52 -10.09 -9.02
C ARG A 48 -6.91 -9.50 -8.75
N GLN A 49 -7.96 -10.31 -8.74
CA GLN A 49 -9.31 -9.86 -8.39
C GLN A 49 -9.37 -9.31 -6.96
N LYS A 50 -8.80 -10.03 -5.99
CA LYS A 50 -8.73 -9.57 -4.59
C LYS A 50 -7.95 -8.26 -4.44
N LEU A 51 -6.87 -8.08 -5.20
CA LEU A 51 -6.12 -6.82 -5.23
C LEU A 51 -6.96 -5.69 -5.83
N SER A 52 -7.72 -5.97 -6.89
CA SER A 52 -8.62 -4.99 -7.51
C SER A 52 -9.67 -4.51 -6.52
N GLU A 53 -10.33 -5.41 -5.81
CA GLU A 53 -11.33 -5.08 -4.78
C GLU A 53 -10.74 -4.16 -3.69
N LYS A 54 -9.51 -4.44 -3.24
CA LYS A 54 -8.82 -3.58 -2.27
C LYS A 54 -8.50 -2.20 -2.83
N VAL A 55 -8.08 -2.11 -4.08
CA VAL A 55 -7.85 -0.83 -4.78
C VAL A 55 -9.16 -0.05 -4.90
N ASP A 56 -10.27 -0.71 -5.22
CA ASP A 56 -11.57 -0.07 -5.37
C ASP A 56 -12.10 0.49 -4.05
N ILE A 57 -11.91 -0.23 -2.93
CA ILE A 57 -12.21 0.28 -1.59
C ILE A 57 -11.40 1.56 -1.29
N LEU A 58 -10.11 1.58 -1.64
CA LEU A 58 -9.28 2.78 -1.44
C LEU A 58 -9.67 3.92 -2.39
N ASN A 59 -10.01 3.62 -3.63
CA ASN A 59 -10.52 4.60 -4.58
C ASN A 59 -11.78 5.28 -4.05
N ALA A 60 -12.75 4.50 -3.53
CA ALA A 60 -13.96 5.04 -2.93
C ALA A 60 -13.66 5.95 -1.73
N ARG A 61 -12.75 5.55 -0.85
CA ARG A 61 -12.34 6.36 0.31
C ARG A 61 -11.61 7.66 -0.08
N LEU A 62 -10.86 7.64 -1.16
CA LEU A 62 -10.09 8.78 -1.66
C LEU A 62 -10.86 9.62 -2.69
N SER A 63 -12.12 9.26 -2.99
CA SER A 63 -12.92 9.87 -4.07
C SER A 63 -12.21 9.89 -5.42
N LEU A 64 -11.39 8.87 -5.69
CA LEU A 64 -10.63 8.71 -6.93
C LEU A 64 -11.39 7.86 -7.95
N LYS A 65 -11.17 8.13 -9.23
CA LYS A 65 -11.68 7.32 -10.34
C LYS A 65 -10.51 6.65 -11.07
N GLY A 66 -10.68 5.36 -11.36
CA GLY A 66 -9.74 4.59 -12.16
C GLY A 66 -8.53 4.03 -11.40
N GLN A 67 -7.64 3.37 -12.14
CA GLN A 67 -6.52 2.58 -11.61
C GLN A 67 -5.15 3.20 -11.92
N ASN A 68 -5.09 4.47 -12.32
CA ASN A 68 -3.82 5.13 -12.63
C ASN A 68 -2.95 5.28 -11.38
N LEU A 69 -1.65 5.03 -11.50
CA LEU A 69 -0.68 5.41 -10.46
C LEU A 69 -0.66 6.94 -10.35
N LEU A 70 -0.63 7.45 -9.12
CA LEU A 70 -0.54 8.88 -8.85
C LEU A 70 0.88 9.22 -8.40
N ASP A 71 1.44 10.32 -8.88
CA ASP A 71 2.65 10.90 -8.28
C ASP A 71 2.26 11.47 -6.91
N THR A 72 2.72 10.79 -5.85
CA THR A 72 2.35 11.04 -4.45
C THR A 72 3.60 11.02 -3.59
#